data_AF-X1NPG8-F1
#
_entry.id   AF-X1NPG8-F1
#
_cell.length_a   1.000
_cell.length_b   1.000
_cell.length_c   1.000
_cell.angle_alpha   90.00
_cell.angle_beta   90.00
_cell.angle_gamma   90.00
#
_symmetry.space_group_name_H-M   'P 1'
#
loop_
_entity.id
_entity.type
_entity.pdbx_description
1 polymer ?
#
loop_
_entity_poly.entity_id
_entity_poly.type
_entity_poly.pdbx_seq_one_letter_code
_entity_poly.pdbx_strand_id
1 'polypeptide(L)'
;ATKEELDDLASILKDCLLRLKKALNTPPYNYIIHTTPVALKGIEFYHYHLEIIPVLTHIAGFEWGTGFYINPTGPEESASYLRNII
;
A
#
# COMPACT_ATOMS: atom_id res chain seq x y z
N ALA A 1 5.08 -6.85 18.44
CA ALA A 1 4.90 -5.41 18.38
C ALA A 1 4.77 -4.87 19.79
N THR A 2 5.59 -3.89 20.16
CA THR A 2 5.39 -3.11 21.39
C THR A 2 4.17 -2.20 21.21
N LYS A 3 3.68 -1.62 22.30
CA LYS A 3 2.60 -0.63 22.22
C LYS A 3 3.03 0.60 21.41
N GLU A 4 4.28 1.04 21.59
CA GLU A 4 4.85 2.19 20.88
C GLU A 4 4.88 1.94 19.37
N GLU A 5 5.30 0.76 18.93
CA GLU A 5 5.28 0.39 17.50
C GLU A 5 3.86 0.41 16.90
N LEU A 6 2.84 0.05 17.69
CA LEU A 6 1.44 0.10 17.25
C LEU A 6 0.92 1.54 17.16
N ASP A 7 1.27 2.39 18.12
CA ASP A 7 0.89 3.80 18.12
C ASP A 7 1.56 4.55 16.94
N ASP A 8 2.83 4.26 16.66
CA ASP A 8 3.56 4.78 15.50
C ASP A 8 2.95 4.31 14.18
N LEU A 9 2.66 3.01 14.05
CA LEU A 9 2.01 2.46 12.86
C LEU A 9 0.64 3.11 12.63
N ALA A 10 -0.16 3.30 13.68
CA ALA A 10 -1.47 3.94 13.57
C ALA A 10 -1.36 5.39 13.08
N SER A 11 -0.37 6.13 13.57
CA SER A 11 -0.07 7.50 13.14
C SER A 11 0.32 7.56 11.67
N ILE A 12 1.28 6.71 11.25
CA ILE A 12 1.78 6.65 9.87
C ILE A 12 0.67 6.21 8.91
N LEU A 13 -0.09 5.16 9.26
CA LEU A 13 -1.18 4.66 8.43
C LEU A 13 -2.25 5.74 8.22
N LYS A 14 -2.61 6.47 9.28
CA LYS A 14 -3.56 7.58 9.18
C LYS A 14 -3.04 8.69 8.24
N ASP A 15 -1.78 9.07 8.35
CA ASP A 15 -1.16 10.07 7.46
C ASP A 15 -1.19 9.60 6.00
N CYS A 16 -0.78 8.37 5.71
CA CYS A 16 -0.83 7.78 4.37
C CYS A 16 -2.25 7.80 3.79
N LEU A 17 -3.26 7.37 4.55
CA LEU A 17 -4.65 7.35 4.09
C LEU A 17 -5.21 8.76 3.85
N LEU A 18 -4.83 9.75 4.67
CA LEU A 18 -5.24 11.14 4.45
C LEU A 18 -4.59 11.76 3.21
N ARG A 19 -3.31 11.47 2.95
CA ARG A 19 -2.63 11.88 1.71
C ARG A 19 -3.31 11.28 0.49
N LEU A 20 -3.61 9.97 0.51
CA LEU A 20 -4.32 9.28 -0.56
C LEU A 20 -5.72 9.87 -0.78
N LYS A 21 -6.47 10.15 0.30
CA LYS A 21 -7.77 10.81 0.24
C LYS A 21 -7.70 12.15 -0.49
N LYS A 22 -6.71 12.99 -0.16
CA LYS A 22 -6.52 14.31 -0.78
C LYS A 22 -6.05 14.19 -2.23
N ALA A 23 -5.13 13.28 -2.50
CA ALA A 23 -4.52 13.06 -3.82
C ALA A 23 -5.50 12.55 -4.87
N LEU A 24 -6.39 11.64 -4.45
CA LEU A 24 -7.20 10.83 -5.36
C LEU A 24 -8.71 11.09 -5.18
N ASN A 25 -9.07 12.20 -4.53
CA ASN A 25 -10.44 12.62 -4.27
C ASN A 25 -11.31 11.54 -3.57
N THR A 26 -10.83 11.02 -2.44
CA THR A 26 -11.50 9.99 -1.62
C THR A 26 -11.80 8.70 -2.40
N PRO A 27 -10.77 8.00 -2.91
CA PRO A 27 -10.99 6.75 -3.64
C PRO A 27 -11.39 5.63 -2.67
N PRO A 28 -12.14 4.61 -3.14
CA PRO A 28 -12.16 3.33 -2.46
C PRO A 28 -10.75 2.72 -2.44
N TYR A 29 -10.40 1.98 -1.39
CA TYR A 29 -9.10 1.31 -1.27
C TYR A 29 -9.25 0.00 -0.52
N ASN A 30 -8.29 -0.91 -0.75
CA ASN A 30 -8.05 -2.07 0.11
C ASN A 30 -6.69 -1.89 0.79
N TYR A 31 -6.50 -2.51 1.95
CA TYR A 31 -5.16 -2.73 2.49
C TYR A 31 -4.96 -4.21 2.80
N ILE A 32 -3.72 -4.66 2.70
CA ILE A 32 -3.32 -6.04 2.94
C ILE A 32 -2.15 -6.02 3.93
N ILE A 33 -2.21 -6.91 4.92
CA ILE A 33 -1.10 -7.18 5.83
C ILE A 33 -0.35 -8.40 5.31
N HIS A 34 0.90 -8.18 4.94
CA HIS A 34 1.81 -9.22 4.48
C HIS A 34 2.62 -9.72 5.67
N THR A 35 2.37 -10.97 6.06
CA THR A 35 3.06 -11.65 7.16
C THR A 35 3.57 -13.03 6.72
N THR A 36 4.47 -13.63 7.49
CA THR A 36 4.99 -14.96 7.21
C THR A 36 3.91 -16.03 7.41
N PRO A 37 3.96 -17.14 6.63
CA PRO A 37 3.12 -18.30 6.93
C PRO A 37 3.37 -18.82 8.34
N VAL A 38 2.30 -19.18 9.05
CA VAL A 38 2.34 -19.55 10.48
C VAL A 38 3.30 -20.71 10.77
N ALA A 39 3.44 -21.65 9.83
CA ALA A 39 4.28 -22.84 9.98
C ALA A 39 5.77 -22.58 9.72
N LEU A 40 6.14 -21.45 9.11
CA LEU A 40 7.52 -21.14 8.77
C LEU A 40 8.13 -20.24 9.87
N LYS A 41 9.30 -20.66 10.39
CA LYS A 41 10.07 -19.93 11.40
C LYS A 41 11.46 -19.61 10.86
N GLY A 42 12.07 -18.53 11.34
CA GLY A 42 13.45 -18.17 11.01
C GLY A 42 13.64 -17.74 9.54
N ILE A 43 12.63 -17.14 8.93
CA ILE A 43 12.75 -16.60 7.57
C ILE A 43 13.47 -15.25 7.63
N GLU A 44 14.77 -15.22 7.34
CA GLU A 44 15.58 -13.99 7.37
C GLU A 44 15.32 -13.06 6.18
N PHE A 45 14.83 -13.59 5.06
CA PHE A 45 14.61 -12.82 3.83
C PHE A 45 13.24 -12.12 3.77
N TYR A 46 12.37 -12.33 4.77
CA TYR A 46 11.01 -11.78 4.76
C TYR A 46 10.82 -10.74 5.84
N HIS A 47 10.24 -9.60 5.46
CA HIS A 47 9.87 -8.54 6.40
C HIS A 47 8.36 -8.28 6.30
N TYR A 48 7.70 -8.33 7.46
CA TYR A 48 6.32 -7.88 7.63
C TYR A 48 6.13 -6.47 7.07
N HIS A 49 5.08 -6.27 6.28
CA HIS A 49 4.71 -4.95 5.76
C HIS A 49 3.22 -4.87 5.47
N LEU A 50 2.75 -3.64 5.26
CA LEU A 50 1.37 -3.33 4.89
C LEU A 50 1.37 -2.70 3.51
N GLU A 51 0.46 -3.17 2.64
CA GLU A 51 0.23 -2.62 1.31
C GLU A 51 -1.13 -1.92 1.25
N ILE A 52 -1.20 -0.73 0.66
CA ILE A 52 -2.44 0.02 0.44
C ILE A 52 -2.65 0.14 -1.07
N ILE A 53 -3.80 -0.33 -1.56
CA ILE A 53 -4.13 -0.36 -2.99
C ILE A 53 -5.40 0.47 -3.22
N PRO A 54 -5.28 1.74 -3.63
CA PRO A 54 -6.41 2.53 -4.11
C PRO A 54 -7.01 1.91 -5.37
N VAL A 55 -8.33 1.81 -5.44
CA VAL A 55 -9.04 1.31 -6.62
C VAL A 55 -9.31 2.48 -7.55
N LEU A 56 -8.52 2.62 -8.61
CA LEU A 56 -8.57 3.74 -9.55
C LEU A 56 -9.11 3.35 -10.93
N THR A 57 -8.90 2.11 -11.33
CA THR A 57 -9.31 1.58 -12.64
C THR A 57 -9.87 0.17 -12.47
N HIS A 58 -10.72 -0.24 -13.41
CA HIS A 58 -11.14 -1.63 -13.52
C HIS A 58 -10.06 -2.45 -14.22
N ILE A 59 -9.84 -3.66 -13.71
CA ILE A 59 -8.92 -4.61 -14.32
C ILE A 59 -9.48 -5.02 -15.69
N ALA A 60 -8.69 -4.86 -16.76
CA ALA A 60 -9.11 -5.19 -18.12
C ALA A 60 -8.66 -6.59 -18.54
N GLY A 61 -8.92 -6.96 -19.80
CA GLY A 61 -8.65 -8.29 -20.32
C GLY A 61 -7.15 -8.63 -20.41
N PHE A 62 -6.28 -7.62 -20.51
CA PHE A 62 -4.83 -7.85 -20.52
C PHE A 62 -4.34 -8.30 -19.14
N GLU A 63 -4.69 -7.57 -18.09
CA GLU A 63 -4.27 -7.89 -16.73
C GLU A 63 -4.87 -9.22 -16.26
N TRP A 64 -6.14 -9.51 -16.61
CA TRP A 64 -6.75 -10.82 -16.37
C TRP A 64 -6.07 -11.96 -17.13
N GLY A 65 -5.73 -11.73 -18.40
CA GLY A 65 -5.16 -12.76 -19.27
C GLY A 65 -3.69 -13.07 -18.97
N THR A 66 -2.96 -12.12 -18.41
CA THR A 66 -1.50 -12.24 -18.24
C THR A 66 -1.02 -12.21 -16.79
N GLY A 67 -1.80 -11.63 -15.87
CA GLY A 67 -1.36 -11.37 -14.50
C GLY A 67 -0.38 -10.19 -14.36
N PHE A 68 -0.04 -9.50 -15.46
CA PHE A 68 0.75 -8.27 -15.42
C PHE A 68 -0.15 -7.05 -15.27
N TYR A 69 0.32 -6.08 -14.49
CA TYR A 69 -0.37 -4.81 -14.28
C TYR A 69 0.36 -3.68 -14.99
N ILE A 70 -0.41 -2.74 -15.53
CA ILE A 70 0.13 -1.50 -16.13
C ILE A 70 -0.03 -0.40 -15.08
N ASN A 71 1.10 0.14 -14.60
CA ASN A 71 1.11 1.32 -13.75
C ASN A 71 1.42 2.58 -14.59
N PRO A 72 0.44 3.47 -14.83
CA PRO A 72 0.65 4.65 -15.67
C PRO A 72 1.49 5.73 -14.98
N THR A 73 1.66 5.69 -13.65
CA THR A 73 2.39 6.69 -12.88
C THR A 73 3.58 6.06 -12.17
N GLY A 74 4.78 6.57 -12.46
CA GLY A 74 6.00 6.08 -11.81
C GLY A 74 5.96 6.25 -10.28
N PRO A 75 6.63 5.36 -9.53
CA PRO A 75 6.72 5.48 -8.08
C PRO A 75 7.42 6.76 -7.64
N GLU A 76 8.38 7.28 -8.41
CA GLU A 76 9.10 8.52 -8.14
C GLU A 76 8.17 9.73 -8.14
N GLU A 77 7.30 9.82 -9.15
CA GLU A 77 6.30 10.86 -9.29
C GLU A 77 5.24 10.75 -8.19
N SER A 78 4.74 9.53 -7.98
CA SER A 78 3.74 9.23 -6.94
C SER A 78 4.25 9.62 -5.54
N ALA A 79 5.49 9.26 -5.21
CA ALA A 79 6.11 9.57 -3.92
C ALA A 79 6.34 11.08 -3.76
N SER A 80 6.81 11.76 -4.81
CA SER A 80 6.97 13.21 -4.81
C SER A 80 5.63 13.93 -4.58
N TYR A 81 4.60 13.50 -5.30
CA TYR A 81 3.26 14.06 -5.19
C TYR A 81 2.68 13.88 -3.79
N LEU A 82 2.70 12.65 -3.25
CA LEU A 82 2.20 12.37 -1.90
C LEU A 82 2.98 13.12 -0.82
N ARG A 83 4.30 13.32 -0.98
CA ARG A 83 5.11 14.11 -0.04
C ARG A 83 4.67 15.57 0.03
N ASN A 84 4.38 16.17 -1.12
CA ASN A 84 4.11 17.60 -1.27
C ASN A 84 2.63 17.98 -1.12
N ILE A 85 1.73 17.00 -1.00
CA ILE A 85 0.28 17.28 -0.98
C ILE A 85 -0.24 17.79 0.37
N ILE A 86 0.55 17.72 1.45
CA ILE A 86 0.15 18.26 2.76
C ILE A 86 0.78 19.65 2.94
#